data_AF-A0A8T4TJ60-F1
#
_entry.id   AF-A0A8T4TJ60-F1
#
_cell.length_a   1.000
_cell.length_b   1.000
_cell.length_c   1.000
_cell.angle_alpha   90.00
_cell.angle_beta   90.00
_cell.angle_gamma   90.00
#
_symmetry.space_group_name_H-M   'P 1'
#
loop_
_entity.id
_entity.type
_entity.pdbx_description
1 polymer ?
#
loop_
_entity_poly.entity_id
_entity_poly.type
_entity_poly.pdbx_seq_one_letter_code
_entity_poly.pdbx_strand_id
1 'polypeptide(L)'
;MKKSLVLVFLVLIATSVSAGEINVLDFSDTPVIVKDIQKGDLVRFVINGKTHNLILSDILVSKNFIKITLFVEDSPTPSYISLGYNQRLSLDFYKDRVDDMTIVLESLNPDRARLIFRILDEKGMPVSTSNSEQNGSEITGDIVAESGSSPNTRTGLIITAAIIIIGLVIAAIFFKK
;
A
#
# COMPACT_ATOMS: atom_id res chain seq x y z
N MET A 1 -9.46 29.04 33.39
CA MET A 1 -8.44 29.03 32.31
C MET A 1 -7.77 27.66 32.12
N LYS A 2 -7.34 27.01 33.20
CA LYS A 2 -6.66 25.70 33.19
C LYS A 2 -7.41 24.54 32.50
N LYS A 3 -8.75 24.48 32.63
CA LYS A 3 -9.59 23.42 32.04
C LYS A 3 -9.74 23.52 30.51
N SER A 4 -9.62 24.72 29.96
CA SER A 4 -9.68 24.96 28.51
C SER A 4 -8.41 24.48 27.80
N LEU A 5 -7.25 24.57 28.47
CA LEU A 5 -5.97 24.14 27.90
C LEU A 5 -5.89 22.61 27.72
N VAL A 6 -6.46 21.85 28.67
CA VAL A 6 -6.53 20.38 28.59
C VAL A 6 -7.42 19.92 27.44
N LEU A 7 -8.54 20.61 27.21
CA LEU A 7 -9.44 20.31 26.10
C LEU A 7 -8.77 20.56 24.74
N VAL A 8 -8.06 21.68 24.60
CA VAL A 8 -7.32 22.02 23.37
C VAL A 8 -6.23 20.98 23.10
N PHE A 9 -5.49 20.55 24.13
CA PHE A 9 -4.46 19.53 23.98
C PHE A 9 -5.04 18.16 23.58
N LEU A 10 -6.19 17.78 24.13
CA LEU A 10 -6.87 16.52 23.80
C LEU A 10 -7.40 16.51 22.36
N VAL A 11 -7.88 17.66 21.87
CA VAL A 11 -8.32 17.82 20.48
C VAL A 11 -7.13 17.75 19.51
N LEU A 12 -5.97 18.31 19.88
CA LEU A 12 -4.75 18.27 19.06
C LEU A 12 -4.13 16.87 18.92
N ILE A 13 -4.28 15.99 19.91
CA ILE A 13 -3.79 14.61 19.84
C ILE A 13 -4.71 13.73 18.97
N ALA A 14 -5.99 14.06 18.89
CA ALA A 14 -6.98 13.26 18.15
C ALA A 14 -6.92 13.43 16.62
N THR A 15 -6.11 14.34 16.08
CA THR A 15 -6.12 14.71 14.65
C THR A 15 -5.06 14.02 13.79
N SER A 16 -4.39 12.97 14.25
CA SER A 16 -3.49 12.18 13.39
C SER A 16 -4.29 11.31 12.42
N VAL A 17 -4.82 11.93 11.36
CA VAL A 17 -5.44 11.22 10.24
C VAL A 17 -4.32 10.72 9.33
N SER A 18 -4.19 9.40 9.21
CA SER A 18 -3.30 8.78 8.23
C SER A 18 -3.95 8.90 6.84
N ALA A 19 -3.41 9.75 5.98
CA ALA A 19 -3.82 9.86 4.59
C ALA A 19 -2.97 8.91 3.74
N GLY A 20 -3.59 8.17 2.81
CA GLY A 20 -2.86 7.32 1.87
C GLY A 20 -2.03 8.13 0.87
N GLU A 21 -0.99 7.50 0.33
CA GLU A 21 -0.10 8.10 -0.67
C GLU A 21 -0.61 7.87 -2.10
N ILE A 22 -0.29 8.80 -3.01
CA ILE A 22 -0.54 8.65 -4.45
C ILE A 22 0.74 8.18 -5.12
N ASN A 23 0.71 6.94 -5.62
CA ASN A 23 1.80 6.30 -6.34
C ASN A 23 1.51 6.33 -7.84
N VAL A 24 2.23 7.16 -8.59
CA VAL A 24 2.11 7.21 -10.06
C VAL A 24 3.08 6.20 -10.67
N LEU A 25 2.56 5.29 -11.50
CA LEU A 25 3.35 4.31 -12.24
C LEU A 25 3.58 4.81 -13.67
N ASP A 26 4.85 4.81 -14.09
CA ASP A 26 5.27 5.18 -15.44
C ASP A 26 5.97 3.98 -16.11
N PHE A 27 5.33 3.43 -17.14
CA PHE A 27 5.80 2.26 -17.87
C PHE A 27 6.64 2.62 -19.11
N SER A 28 7.06 3.89 -19.27
CA SER A 28 7.82 4.35 -20.44
C SER A 28 9.18 3.65 -20.57
N ASP A 29 9.85 3.39 -19.45
CA ASP A 29 11.17 2.77 -19.43
C ASP A 29 11.14 1.24 -19.22
N THR A 30 10.14 0.74 -18.48
CA THR A 30 10.00 -0.68 -18.14
C THR A 30 8.54 -1.13 -18.22
N PRO A 31 8.26 -2.29 -18.85
CA PRO A 31 6.91 -2.85 -18.88
C PRO A 31 6.51 -3.50 -17.56
N VAL A 32 7.43 -3.62 -16.59
CA VAL A 32 7.17 -4.22 -15.28
C VAL A 32 7.60 -3.27 -14.17
N ILE A 33 6.69 -3.03 -13.23
CA ILE A 33 6.94 -2.22 -12.04
C ILE A 33 6.49 -3.00 -10.81
N VAL A 34 7.36 -3.06 -9.80
CA VAL A 34 7.06 -3.68 -8.51
C VAL A 34 6.92 -2.57 -7.48
N LYS A 35 5.85 -2.62 -6.68
CA LYS A 35 5.55 -1.58 -5.72
C LYS A 35 4.96 -2.14 -4.43
N ASP A 36 5.50 -1.68 -3.31
CA ASP A 36 4.88 -1.85 -1.99
C ASP A 36 3.86 -0.74 -1.77
N ILE A 37 2.63 -1.13 -1.42
CA ILE A 37 1.53 -0.21 -1.17
C ILE A 37 0.86 -0.50 0.17
N GLN A 38 0.40 0.55 0.84
CA GLN A 38 -0.29 0.50 2.13
C GLN A 38 -1.80 0.63 1.96
N LYS A 39 -2.54 0.25 2.99
CA LYS A 39 -3.99 0.47 3.03
C LYS A 39 -4.30 1.97 2.90
N GLY A 40 -5.18 2.30 1.96
CA GLY A 40 -5.59 3.66 1.64
C GLY A 40 -4.78 4.30 0.51
N ASP A 41 -3.66 3.70 0.11
CA ASP A 41 -2.87 4.22 -1.01
C ASP A 41 -3.62 4.10 -2.33
N LEU A 42 -3.38 5.10 -3.18
CA LEU A 42 -3.87 5.15 -4.55
C LEU A 42 -2.69 4.91 -5.49
N VAL A 43 -2.83 3.95 -6.38
CA VAL A 43 -1.92 3.70 -7.49
C VAL A 43 -2.56 4.25 -8.76
N ARG A 44 -1.89 5.19 -9.42
CA ARG A 44 -2.34 5.80 -10.68
C ARG A 44 -1.45 5.35 -11.81
N PHE A 45 -2.02 4.98 -12.94
CA PHE A 45 -1.27 4.60 -14.14
C PHE A 45 -2.02 4.98 -15.41
N VAL A 46 -1.30 5.16 -16.51
CA VAL A 46 -1.86 5.55 -17.80
C VAL A 46 -1.71 4.41 -18.80
N ILE A 47 -2.83 3.97 -19.39
CA ILE A 47 -2.87 2.96 -20.46
C ILE A 47 -3.82 3.47 -21.54
N ASN A 48 -3.45 3.31 -22.81
CA ASN A 48 -4.26 3.80 -23.94
C ASN A 48 -4.64 5.30 -23.82
N GLY A 49 -3.70 6.11 -23.32
CA GLY A 49 -3.93 7.55 -23.09
C GLY A 49 -4.94 7.88 -21.99
N LYS A 50 -5.41 6.89 -21.22
CA LYS A 50 -6.41 7.03 -20.16
C LYS A 50 -5.79 6.76 -18.79
N THR A 51 -6.23 7.52 -17.80
CA THR A 51 -5.80 7.44 -16.40
C THR A 51 -6.66 6.48 -15.61
N HIS A 52 -6.07 5.41 -15.14
CA HIS A 52 -6.70 4.43 -14.25
C HIS A 52 -6.18 4.59 -12.83
N ASN A 53 -7.04 4.29 -11.84
CA ASN A 53 -6.67 4.35 -10.44
C ASN A 53 -7.02 3.03 -9.74
N LEU A 54 -6.11 2.51 -8.93
CA LEU A 54 -6.31 1.37 -8.06
C LEU A 54 -6.12 1.83 -6.62
N ILE A 55 -7.10 1.58 -5.76
CA ILE A 55 -7.01 1.89 -4.34
C ILE A 55 -6.89 0.58 -3.55
N LEU A 56 -5.90 0.49 -2.66
CA LEU A 56 -5.80 -0.63 -1.73
C LEU A 56 -6.72 -0.40 -0.53
N SER A 57 -7.86 -1.07 -0.54
CA SER A 57 -8.92 -0.88 0.45
C SER A 57 -8.65 -1.67 1.74
N ASP A 58 -8.08 -2.87 1.65
CA ASP A 58 -7.82 -3.70 2.83
C ASP A 58 -6.72 -4.74 2.60
N ILE A 59 -6.03 -5.11 3.68
CA ILE A 59 -4.99 -6.14 3.72
C ILE A 59 -5.40 -7.20 4.74
N LEU A 60 -5.62 -8.44 4.30
CA LEU A 60 -6.12 -9.51 5.15
C LEU A 60 -5.10 -10.64 5.23
N VAL A 61 -4.06 -10.43 6.04
CA VAL A 61 -2.92 -11.36 6.21
C VAL A 61 -3.35 -12.75 6.60
N SER A 62 -4.26 -12.89 7.56
CA SER A 62 -4.76 -14.20 7.99
C SER A 62 -5.47 -14.99 6.89
N LYS A 63 -5.89 -14.33 5.81
CA LYS A 63 -6.58 -14.93 4.67
C LYS A 63 -5.75 -14.90 3.38
N ASN A 64 -4.51 -14.39 3.43
CA ASN A 64 -3.60 -14.27 2.28
C ASN A 64 -4.23 -13.57 1.06
N PHE A 65 -5.01 -12.49 1.27
CA PHE A 65 -5.53 -11.68 0.17
C PHE A 65 -5.63 -10.20 0.51
N ILE A 66 -5.74 -9.39 -0.53
CA ILE A 66 -6.06 -7.95 -0.44
C ILE A 66 -7.40 -7.65 -1.07
N LYS A 67 -8.00 -6.54 -0.66
CA LYS A 67 -9.14 -5.94 -1.35
C LYS A 67 -8.70 -4.68 -2.07
N ILE A 68 -8.95 -4.62 -3.36
CA ILE A 68 -8.64 -3.47 -4.19
C ILE A 68 -9.91 -2.92 -4.84
N THR A 69 -9.93 -1.62 -5.03
CA THR A 69 -10.98 -0.94 -5.81
C THR A 69 -10.32 -0.34 -7.05
N LEU A 70 -10.73 -0.81 -8.22
CA LEU A 70 -10.21 -0.36 -9.51
C LEU A 70 -11.20 0.60 -10.17
N PHE A 71 -10.70 1.79 -10.50
CA PHE A 71 -11.38 2.83 -11.25
C PHE A 71 -10.77 2.87 -12.65
N VAL A 72 -11.48 2.29 -13.60
CA VAL A 72 -11.12 2.35 -15.01
C VAL A 72 -11.80 3.59 -15.61
N GLU A 73 -11.03 4.47 -16.25
CA GLU A 73 -11.61 5.60 -16.98
C GLU A 73 -12.65 5.12 -18.01
N ASP A 74 -13.74 5.87 -18.15
CA ASP A 74 -14.94 5.51 -18.92
C ASP A 74 -15.75 4.31 -18.40
N SER A 75 -15.37 3.70 -17.27
CA SER A 75 -16.25 2.76 -16.57
C SER A 75 -17.27 3.55 -15.73
N PRO A 76 -18.58 3.28 -15.86
CA PRO A 76 -19.59 3.98 -15.07
C PRO A 76 -19.52 3.63 -13.57
N THR A 77 -18.89 2.51 -13.22
CA THR A 77 -18.78 2.01 -11.85
C THR A 77 -17.38 1.47 -11.57
N PRO A 78 -16.87 1.62 -10.34
CA PRO A 78 -15.64 0.97 -9.93
C PRO A 78 -15.82 -0.54 -9.77
N SER A 79 -14.72 -1.28 -9.93
CA SER A 79 -14.66 -2.72 -9.71
C SER A 79 -14.05 -3.02 -8.34
N TYR A 80 -14.73 -3.84 -7.54
CA TYR A 80 -14.26 -4.29 -6.23
C TYR A 80 -13.74 -5.71 -6.34
N ILE A 81 -12.44 -5.90 -6.11
CA ILE A 81 -11.74 -7.15 -6.40
C ILE A 81 -11.03 -7.63 -5.14
N SER A 82 -11.08 -8.94 -4.90
CA SER A 82 -10.23 -9.60 -3.91
C SER A 82 -9.12 -10.35 -4.64
N LEU A 83 -7.86 -10.01 -4.37
CA LEU A 83 -6.70 -10.61 -5.02
C LEU A 83 -5.92 -11.44 -4.00
N GLY A 84 -5.89 -12.75 -4.19
CA GLY A 84 -5.14 -13.68 -3.34
C GLY A 84 -3.64 -13.71 -3.65
N TYR A 85 -2.86 -14.25 -2.71
CA TYR A 85 -1.43 -14.48 -2.89
C TYR A 85 -1.14 -15.31 -4.15
N ASN A 86 -0.17 -14.87 -4.96
CA ASN A 86 0.18 -15.46 -6.27
C ASN A 86 -0.98 -15.56 -7.27
N GLN A 87 -2.10 -14.89 -7.01
CA GLN A 87 -3.17 -14.77 -7.99
C GLN A 87 -2.90 -13.60 -8.92
N ARG A 88 -3.49 -13.73 -10.10
CA ARG A 88 -3.35 -12.79 -11.20
C ARG A 88 -4.68 -12.09 -11.43
N LEU A 89 -4.67 -10.76 -11.43
CA LEU A 89 -5.72 -9.95 -12.01
C LEU A 89 -5.30 -9.53 -13.41
N SER A 90 -6.03 -10.01 -14.42
CA SER A 90 -5.91 -9.59 -15.81
C SER A 90 -6.89 -8.46 -16.11
N LEU A 91 -6.43 -7.46 -16.87
CA LEU A 91 -7.21 -6.28 -17.25
C LEU A 91 -7.12 -6.08 -18.77
N ASP A 92 -8.29 -6.02 -19.41
CA ASP A 92 -8.49 -5.67 -20.81
C ASP A 92 -9.11 -4.26 -20.88
N PHE A 93 -8.31 -3.26 -21.25
CA PHE A 93 -8.69 -1.87 -21.38
C PHE A 93 -9.21 -1.53 -22.78
N TYR A 94 -8.75 -2.22 -23.83
CA TYR A 94 -9.24 -2.02 -25.21
C TYR A 94 -10.58 -2.70 -25.50
N LYS A 95 -11.03 -3.61 -24.63
CA LYS A 95 -12.24 -4.43 -24.77
C LYS A 95 -12.21 -5.31 -26.03
N ASP A 96 -11.02 -5.74 -26.44
CA ASP A 96 -10.78 -6.57 -27.60
C ASP A 96 -10.58 -8.06 -27.25
N ARG A 97 -10.74 -8.40 -25.96
CA ARG A 97 -10.55 -9.74 -25.37
C ARG A 97 -9.09 -10.16 -25.27
N VAL A 98 -8.16 -9.22 -25.40
CA VAL A 98 -6.74 -9.42 -25.10
C VAL A 98 -6.44 -8.69 -23.79
N ASP A 99 -5.76 -9.36 -22.87
CA ASP A 99 -5.34 -8.73 -21.63
C ASP A 99 -4.19 -7.76 -21.92
N ASP A 100 -4.30 -6.53 -21.42
CA ASP A 100 -3.32 -5.44 -21.59
C ASP A 100 -2.38 -5.31 -20.40
N MET A 101 -2.89 -5.60 -19.21
CA MET A 101 -2.15 -5.48 -17.97
C MET A 101 -2.46 -6.64 -17.06
N THR A 102 -1.41 -7.05 -16.36
CA THR A 102 -1.48 -8.00 -15.28
C THR A 102 -1.05 -7.36 -13.97
N ILE A 103 -1.82 -7.61 -12.90
CA ILE A 103 -1.47 -7.26 -11.53
C ILE A 103 -1.36 -8.56 -10.72
N VAL A 104 -0.24 -8.75 -10.03
CA VAL A 104 0.02 -9.94 -9.20
C VAL A 104 0.34 -9.51 -7.78
N LEU A 105 -0.27 -10.19 -6.80
CA LEU A 105 0.11 -10.06 -5.40
C LEU A 105 1.30 -10.99 -5.11
N GLU A 106 2.49 -10.40 -4.95
CA GLU A 106 3.75 -11.12 -4.73
C GLU A 106 3.97 -11.45 -3.26
N SER A 107 3.73 -10.50 -2.35
CA SER A 107 3.88 -10.74 -0.92
C SER A 107 2.97 -9.83 -0.10
N LEU A 108 2.76 -10.22 1.15
CA LEU A 108 1.80 -9.56 2.03
C LEU A 108 2.33 -9.48 3.45
N ASN A 109 2.35 -8.27 3.98
CA ASN A 109 2.71 -7.93 5.36
C ASN A 109 1.50 -7.25 6.03
N PRO A 110 1.47 -7.12 7.37
CA PRO A 110 0.36 -6.47 8.07
C PRO A 110 0.00 -5.07 7.56
N ASP A 111 1.01 -4.29 7.18
CA ASP A 111 0.83 -2.89 6.81
C ASP A 111 1.01 -2.65 5.30
N ARG A 112 1.52 -3.63 4.55
CA ARG A 112 1.95 -3.46 3.15
C ARG A 112 1.63 -4.67 2.30
N ALA A 113 1.20 -4.44 1.07
CA ALA A 113 1.09 -5.44 0.04
C ALA A 113 2.08 -5.12 -1.08
N ARG A 114 2.84 -6.12 -1.53
CA ARG A 114 3.76 -5.99 -2.65
C ARG A 114 3.09 -6.45 -3.93
N LEU A 115 2.86 -5.51 -4.85
CA LEU A 115 2.21 -5.76 -6.12
C LEU A 115 3.20 -5.65 -7.27
N ILE A 116 3.06 -6.56 -8.24
CA ILE A 116 3.75 -6.52 -9.52
C ILE A 116 2.74 -6.10 -10.58
N PHE A 117 3.01 -4.99 -11.24
CA PHE A 117 2.26 -4.50 -12.39
C PHE A 117 3.05 -4.80 -13.66
N ARG A 118 2.40 -5.38 -14.66
CA ARG A 118 3.05 -5.80 -15.91
C ARG A 118 2.17 -5.46 -17.11
N ILE A 119 2.75 -4.78 -18.08
CA ILE A 119 2.17 -4.56 -19.41
C ILE A 119 2.32 -5.82 -20.25
N LEU A 120 1.27 -6.13 -21.00
CA LEU A 120 1.21 -7.22 -21.96
C LEU A 120 1.22 -6.66 -23.39
N ASP A 121 1.67 -7.47 -24.34
CA ASP A 121 1.64 -7.15 -25.76
C ASP A 121 0.27 -7.44 -26.39
N GLU A 122 0.14 -7.17 -27.70
CA GLU A 122 -1.09 -7.41 -28.49
C GLU A 122 -1.55 -8.89 -28.53
N LYS A 123 -0.76 -9.81 -27.99
CA LYS A 123 -1.09 -11.24 -27.88
C LYS A 123 -1.35 -11.65 -26.43
N GLY A 124 -1.37 -10.71 -25.49
CA GLY A 124 -1.53 -10.98 -24.06
C GLY A 124 -0.27 -11.59 -23.42
N MET A 125 0.88 -11.47 -24.08
CA MET A 125 2.16 -12.01 -23.60
C MET A 125 2.98 -10.93 -22.89
N PRO A 126 3.80 -11.28 -21.89
CA PRO A 126 4.71 -10.32 -21.26
C PRO A 126 5.59 -9.62 -22.29
N VAL A 127 5.57 -8.29 -22.30
CA VAL A 127 6.50 -7.49 -23.11
C VAL A 127 7.92 -7.81 -22.65
N SER A 128 8.69 -8.49 -23.49
CA SER A 128 10.10 -8.78 -23.20
C SER A 128 10.93 -7.53 -23.37
N THR A 129 11.62 -7.10 -22.33
CA THR A 129 12.68 -6.08 -22.46
C THR A 129 13.90 -6.73 -23.10
N SER A 130 14.21 -6.37 -24.35
CA SER A 130 15.39 -6.88 -25.07
C SER A 130 16.73 -6.32 -24.57
N ASN A 131 16.76 -5.60 -23.45
CA ASN A 131 17.97 -5.03 -22.85
C ASN A 131 18.38 -5.76 -21.56
N SER A 132 18.60 -7.05 -21.66
CA SER A 132 19.49 -7.76 -20.73
C SER A 132 20.49 -8.58 -21.55
N GLU A 133 21.48 -7.86 -22.10
CA GLU A 133 22.80 -8.44 -22.26
C GLU A 133 23.30 -8.85 -20.86
N GLN A 134 23.67 -10.13 -20.76
CA GLN A 134 24.66 -10.67 -19.83
C GLN A 134 24.58 -10.20 -18.37
N ASN A 135 23.76 -10.89 -17.58
CA ASN A 135 24.29 -11.69 -16.47
C ASN A 135 23.18 -12.62 -15.97
N GLY A 136 23.29 -13.90 -16.34
CA GLY A 136 22.64 -14.96 -15.59
C GLY A 136 23.21 -14.94 -14.17
N SER A 137 22.51 -14.28 -13.26
CA SER A 137 22.52 -14.67 -11.86
C SER A 137 21.09 -15.06 -11.55
N GLU A 138 20.89 -16.35 -11.30
CA GLU A 138 19.80 -16.79 -10.47
C GLU A 138 19.72 -15.83 -9.28
N ILE A 139 18.59 -15.13 -9.13
CA ILE A 139 18.31 -14.36 -7.91
C ILE A 139 17.87 -15.40 -6.88
N THR A 140 18.82 -16.20 -6.44
CA THR A 140 18.83 -16.87 -5.14
C THR A 140 19.44 -15.86 -4.17
N GLY A 141 18.78 -14.72 -4.02
CA GLY A 141 19.19 -13.68 -3.09
C GLY A 141 18.76 -14.06 -1.69
N ASP A 142 19.68 -14.59 -0.90
CA ASP A 142 19.57 -14.58 0.55
C ASP A 142 19.58 -13.11 0.97
N ILE A 143 18.37 -12.56 1.21
CA ILE A 143 18.22 -11.21 1.71
C ILE A 143 18.63 -11.26 3.17
N VAL A 144 19.87 -10.87 3.45
CA VAL A 144 20.28 -10.39 4.76
C VAL A 144 19.46 -9.12 5.02
N ALA A 145 18.26 -9.33 5.55
CA ALA A 145 17.46 -8.28 6.14
C ALA A 145 18.23 -7.85 7.39
N GLU A 146 19.02 -6.79 7.24
CA GLU A 146 19.37 -5.94 8.36
C GLU A 146 18.04 -5.61 9.04
N SER A 147 17.82 -6.27 10.18
CA SER A 147 16.59 -6.18 10.95
C SER A 147 16.55 -4.78 11.56
N GLY A 148 16.15 -3.80 10.75
CA GLY A 148 15.67 -2.52 11.22
C GLY A 148 14.60 -2.84 12.26
N SER A 149 14.92 -2.54 13.52
CA SER A 149 14.12 -2.94 14.66
C SER A 149 12.69 -2.43 14.46
N SER A 150 11.80 -3.33 14.04
CA SER A 150 10.37 -3.14 14.20
C SER A 150 10.15 -2.64 15.62
N PRO A 151 9.50 -1.49 15.83
CA PRO A 151 9.23 -1.00 17.16
C PRO A 151 8.47 -2.09 17.90
N ASN A 152 9.18 -2.74 18.82
CA ASN A 152 8.65 -3.83 19.62
C ASN A 152 7.32 -3.36 20.21
N THR A 153 6.28 -4.18 20.14
CA THR A 153 4.97 -3.85 20.73
C THR A 153 5.09 -3.49 22.22
N ARG A 154 6.15 -3.97 22.89
CA ARG A 154 6.57 -3.50 24.22
C ARG A 154 6.96 -2.02 24.27
N THR A 155 7.68 -1.51 23.28
CA THR A 155 8.08 -0.09 23.18
C THR A 155 6.85 0.81 23.02
N GLY A 156 5.88 0.42 22.18
CA GLY A 156 4.60 1.15 22.06
C GLY A 156 3.81 1.17 23.37
N LEU A 157 3.78 0.03 24.08
CA LEU A 157 3.09 -0.09 25.37
C LEU A 157 3.77 0.75 26.46
N ILE A 158 5.11 0.83 26.47
CA ILE A 158 5.88 1.70 27.38
C ILE A 158 5.60 3.17 27.11
N ILE A 159 5.59 3.60 25.84
CA ILE A 159 5.28 4.99 25.47
C ILE A 159 3.85 5.35 25.92
N THR A 160 2.90 4.45 25.70
CA THR A 160 1.49 4.65 26.09
C THR A 160 1.34 4.74 27.61
N ALA A 161 2.02 3.85 28.36
CA ALA A 161 2.04 3.88 29.82
C ALA A 161 2.68 5.16 30.38
N ALA A 162 3.77 5.64 29.77
CA ALA A 162 4.43 6.88 30.17
C ALA A 162 3.51 8.10 30.00
N ILE A 163 2.75 8.17 28.90
CA ILE A 163 1.77 9.25 28.65
C ILE A 163 0.67 9.24 29.72
N ILE A 164 0.16 8.06 30.08
CA ILE A 164 -0.89 7.92 31.11
C ILE A 164 -0.37 8.37 32.48
N ILE A 165 0.85 7.97 32.86
CA ILE A 165 1.47 8.37 34.14
C ILE A 165 1.67 9.88 34.21
N ILE A 166 2.18 10.50 33.14
CA ILE A 166 2.35 11.96 33.06
C ILE A 166 0.98 12.66 33.20
N GLY A 167 -0.05 12.15 32.52
CA GLY A 167 -1.42 12.65 32.65
C GLY A 167 -1.96 12.58 34.08
N LEU A 168 -1.73 11.47 34.79
CA LEU A 168 -2.12 11.28 36.18
C LEU A 168 -1.38 12.22 37.14
N VAL A 169 -0.07 12.42 36.95
CA VAL A 169 0.73 13.35 37.77
C VAL A 169 0.23 14.79 37.59
N ILE A 170 -0.02 15.21 36.36
CA ILE A 170 -0.58 16.53 36.07
C ILE A 170 -1.97 16.67 36.70
N ALA A 171 -2.83 15.67 36.57
CA ALA A 171 -4.16 15.68 37.19
C ALA A 171 -4.07 15.81 38.72
N ALA A 172 -3.20 15.02 39.38
CA ALA A 172 -3.01 15.08 40.83
C ALA A 172 -2.52 16.45 41.31
N ILE A 173 -1.61 17.11 40.58
CA ILE A 173 -1.14 18.47 40.91
C ILE A 173 -2.27 19.50 40.78
N PHE A 174 -3.20 19.31 39.83
CA PHE A 174 -4.30 20.24 39.60
C PHE A 174 -5.52 20.01 40.50
N PHE A 175 -5.78 18.77 40.94
CA PHE A 175 -6.90 18.45 41.85
C PHE A 175 -6.57 18.64 43.34
N LYS A 176 -5.28 18.78 43.70
CA LYS A 176 -4.85 19.05 45.08
C LYS A 176 -4.88 20.55 45.45
N LYS A 177 -5.32 21.42 44.53
CA LYS A 177 -5.54 22.86 44.73
C LYS A 177 -7.02 23.18 44.59
#